data_AF-A0A661RLY4-F1
#
_entry.id   AF-A0A661RLY4-F1
#
_cell.length_a   1.000
_cell.length_b   1.000
_cell.length_c   1.000
_cell.angle_alpha   90.00
_cell.angle_beta   90.00
_cell.angle_gamma   90.00
#
_symmetry.space_group_name_H-M   'P 1'
#
loop_
_entity.id
_entity.type
_entity.pdbx_description
1 polymer ?
#
loop_
_entity_poly.entity_id
_entity_poly.type
_entity_poly.pdbx_seq_one_letter_code
_entity_poly.pdbx_strand_id
1 'polypeptide(L)'
;MPKLHSIEKRVKEILINHVKARNSDRYLIAAYLEIYEGITTFKEYYQATNLNKDAVTVESIRRCRQKIQARKELMPTKHEVLIQRGMLTKVYKSYALSPAKP
;
A
#
# COMPACT_ATOMS: atom_id res chain seq x y z
N MET A 1 -1.56 13.91 23.60
CA MET A 1 -2.78 13.49 22.87
C MET A 1 -2.36 12.75 21.60
N PRO A 2 -2.80 11.51 21.36
CA PRO A 2 -2.49 10.84 20.10
C PRO A 2 -3.26 11.60 19.01
N LYS A 3 -2.55 12.39 18.20
CA LYS A 3 -3.15 13.02 17.02
C LYS A 3 -3.73 11.88 16.17
N LEU A 4 -5.03 11.93 15.89
CA LEU A 4 -5.71 11.05 14.92
C LEU A 4 -5.03 11.22 13.55
N HIS A 5 -3.92 10.52 13.35
CA HIS A 5 -3.25 10.47 12.04
C HIS A 5 -4.05 9.50 11.21
N SER A 6 -4.63 9.99 10.11
CA SER A 6 -5.27 9.12 9.12
C SER A 6 -4.25 8.11 8.60
N ILE A 7 -4.73 6.93 8.20
CA ILE A 7 -3.90 5.87 7.59
C ILE A 7 -3.06 6.46 6.45
N GLU A 8 -3.65 7.37 5.66
CA GLU A 8 -2.96 8.06 4.58
C GLU A 8 -1.74 8.86 5.06
N LYS A 9 -1.85 9.58 6.18
CA LYS A 9 -0.74 10.34 6.73
C LYS A 9 0.40 9.43 7.23
N ARG A 10 0.05 8.35 7.95
CA ARG A 10 1.01 7.32 8.41
C ARG A 10 1.74 6.68 7.22
N VAL A 11 1.00 6.31 6.18
CA VAL A 11 1.58 5.78 4.94
C VAL A 11 2.48 6.82 4.27
N LYS A 12 2.07 8.09 4.21
CA LYS A 12 2.88 9.16 3.61
C LYS A 12 4.20 9.34 4.35
N GLU A 13 4.20 9.32 5.69
CA GLU A 13 5.41 9.38 6.52
C GLU A 13 6.35 8.21 6.22
N ILE A 14 5.85 6.97 6.14
CA ILE A 14 6.66 5.80 5.76
C ILE A 14 7.25 5.98 4.36
N LEU A 15 6.47 6.44 3.39
CA LEU A 15 6.94 6.63 2.02
C LEU A 15 8.00 7.73 1.90
N ILE A 16 7.98 8.74 2.78
CA ILE A 16 9.02 9.78 2.85
C ILE A 16 10.30 9.18 3.43
N ASN A 17 10.21 8.54 4.59
CA ASN A 17 11.38 8.07 5.35
C ASN A 17 11.98 6.77 4.79
N HIS A 18 11.16 5.92 4.17
CA HIS A 18 11.57 4.63 3.62
C HIS A 18 11.26 4.54 2.12
N VAL A 19 12.19 5.02 1.29
CA VAL A 19 12.04 5.04 -0.18
C VAL A 19 11.73 3.65 -0.76
N LYS A 20 12.22 2.57 -0.14
CA LYS A 20 11.92 1.18 -0.53
C LYS A 20 10.41 0.87 -0.48
N ALA A 21 9.67 1.46 0.45
CA ALA A 21 8.22 1.30 0.59
C ALA A 21 7.42 1.83 -0.61
N ARG A 22 7.97 2.79 -1.37
CA ARG A 22 7.36 3.31 -2.60
C ARG A 22 7.23 2.25 -3.70
N ASN A 23 8.12 1.25 -3.66
CA ASN A 23 8.24 0.21 -4.67
C ASN A 23 7.68 -1.16 -4.22
N SER A 24 7.52 -1.40 -2.92
CA SER A 24 7.20 -2.72 -2.37
C SER A 24 6.07 -2.64 -1.34
N ASP A 25 4.97 -3.35 -1.62
CA ASP A 25 3.89 -3.50 -0.65
C ASP A 25 4.36 -4.23 0.59
N ARG A 26 5.10 -5.34 0.42
CA ARG A 26 5.62 -6.13 1.55
C ARG A 26 6.43 -5.26 2.52
N TYR A 27 7.30 -4.40 1.99
CA TYR A 27 8.10 -3.50 2.81
C TYR A 27 7.23 -2.43 3.48
N LEU A 28 6.29 -1.81 2.74
CA LEU A 28 5.40 -0.80 3.30
C LEU A 28 4.55 -1.37 4.45
N ILE A 29 4.00 -2.56 4.26
CA ILE A 29 3.17 -3.24 5.26
C ILE A 29 3.99 -3.57 6.50
N ALA A 30 5.17 -4.17 6.33
CA ALA A 30 6.06 -4.49 7.45
C ALA A 30 6.43 -3.25 8.25
N ALA A 31 6.86 -2.18 7.57
CA ALA A 31 7.19 -0.91 8.22
C ALA A 31 5.98 -0.28 8.93
N TYR A 32 4.77 -0.38 8.35
CA TYR A 32 3.56 0.12 8.99
C TYR A 32 3.23 -0.62 10.28
N LEU A 33 3.25 -1.96 10.22
CA LEU A 33 2.96 -2.83 11.36
C LEU A 33 3.95 -2.61 12.49
N GLU A 34 5.24 -2.51 12.17
CA GLU A 34 6.31 -2.27 13.15
C GLU A 34 6.19 -0.88 13.78
N ILE A 35 6.06 0.18 12.97
CA ILE A 35 6.15 1.57 13.46
C ILE A 35 4.88 2.03 14.17
N TYR A 36 3.69 1.70 13.65
CA TYR A 36 2.43 2.26 14.13
C TYR A 36 1.58 1.29 14.95
N GLU A 37 1.76 -0.02 14.75
CA GLU A 37 1.00 -1.05 15.47
C GLU A 37 1.87 -1.83 16.47
N GLY A 38 3.19 -1.66 16.46
CA GLY A 38 4.13 -2.37 17.33
C GLY A 38 4.19 -3.88 17.07
N ILE A 39 3.74 -4.32 15.90
CA ILE A 39 3.63 -5.74 15.54
C ILE A 39 4.90 -6.18 14.84
N THR A 40 5.59 -7.16 15.42
CA THR A 40 6.85 -7.71 14.90
C THR A 40 6.75 -9.20 14.57
N THR A 41 5.75 -9.90 15.12
CA THR A 41 5.54 -11.33 14.92
C THR A 41 4.20 -11.64 14.27
N PHE A 42 4.13 -12.81 13.62
CA PHE A 42 2.87 -13.30 13.04
C PHE A 42 1.78 -13.51 14.09
N LYS A 43 2.13 -13.94 15.31
CA LYS A 43 1.18 -14.15 16.39
C LYS A 43 0.52 -12.84 16.82
N GLU A 44 1.32 -11.79 16.99
CA GLU A 44 0.83 -10.43 17.28
C GLU A 44 -0.08 -9.91 16.16
N TYR A 45 0.36 -10.08 14.90
CA TYR A 45 -0.44 -9.71 13.74
C TYR A 45 -1.80 -10.40 13.75
N TYR A 46 -1.82 -11.73 13.90
CA TYR A 46 -3.04 -12.52 13.90
C TYR A 46 -3.99 -12.11 15.03
N GLN A 47 -3.46 -11.89 16.24
CA GLN A 47 -4.25 -11.42 17.38
C GLN A 47 -4.83 -10.01 17.11
N ALA A 48 -4.03 -9.09 16.60
CA ALA A 48 -4.47 -7.74 16.28
C ALA A 48 -5.55 -7.72 15.19
N THR A 49 -5.41 -8.52 14.13
CA THR A 49 -6.35 -8.50 13.00
C THR A 49 -7.62 -9.32 13.22
N ASN A 50 -7.57 -10.42 14.00
CA ASN A 50 -8.75 -11.25 14.22
C ASN A 50 -9.60 -10.81 15.41
N LEU A 51 -9.01 -10.18 16.42
CA LEU A 51 -9.74 -9.77 17.63
C LEU A 51 -10.26 -8.34 17.54
N ASN A 52 -9.68 -7.51 16.67
CA ASN A 52 -10.07 -6.12 16.51
C ASN A 52 -10.62 -5.84 15.12
N LYS A 53 -11.95 -5.65 15.02
CA LYS A 53 -12.63 -5.33 13.76
C LYS A 53 -12.25 -3.97 13.18
N ASP A 54 -11.71 -3.08 14.02
CA ASP A 54 -11.25 -1.74 13.62
C ASP A 54 -9.77 -1.73 13.20
N ALA A 55 -9.09 -2.89 13.20
CA ALA A 55 -7.71 -3.00 12.78
C ALA A 55 -7.52 -2.54 11.33
N VAL A 56 -6.45 -1.79 11.09
CA VAL A 56 -6.11 -1.32 9.75
C VAL A 56 -5.74 -2.52 8.88
N THR A 57 -6.53 -2.74 7.83
CA THR A 57 -6.24 -3.83 6.90
C THR A 57 -5.03 -3.54 6.03
N VAL A 58 -4.35 -4.61 5.64
CA VAL A 58 -3.23 -4.58 4.68
C VAL A 58 -3.63 -3.89 3.36
N GLU A 59 -4.86 -4.14 2.90
CA GLU A 59 -5.40 -3.52 1.69
C GLU A 59 -5.66 -2.02 1.86
N SER A 60 -6.07 -1.56 3.03
CA SER A 60 -6.20 -0.12 3.33
C SER A 60 -4.85 0.58 3.16
N ILE A 61 -3.77 0.01 3.70
CA ILE A 61 -2.40 0.53 3.56
C ILE A 61 -2.01 0.60 2.07
N ARG A 62 -2.23 -0.48 1.33
CA ARG A 62 -1.94 -0.56 -0.11
C ARG A 62 -2.70 0.48 -0.92
N ARG A 63 -4.01 0.61 -0.68
CA ARG A 63 -4.89 1.58 -1.37
C ARG A 63 -4.47 3.01 -1.06
N CYS A 64 -4.07 3.31 0.18
CA CYS A 64 -3.52 4.61 0.52
C CYS A 64 -2.27 4.94 -0.30
N ARG A 65 -1.31 4.01 -0.43
CA ARG A 65 -0.15 4.21 -1.31
C ARG A 65 -0.57 4.47 -2.75
N GLN A 66 -1.51 3.69 -3.28
CA GLN A 66 -2.00 3.87 -4.65
C GLN A 66 -2.65 5.24 -4.84
N LYS A 67 -3.47 5.72 -3.90
CA LYS A 67 -4.08 7.05 -3.93
C LYS A 67 -3.04 8.16 -3.95
N ILE A 68 -2.02 8.07 -3.08
CA ILE A 68 -0.92 9.03 -3.03
C ILE A 68 -0.19 9.08 -4.39
N GLN A 69 0.16 7.90 -4.93
CA GLN A 69 0.89 7.81 -6.21
C GLN A 69 0.03 8.21 -7.42
N ALA A 70 -1.29 8.00 -7.37
CA ALA A 70 -2.21 8.47 -8.40
C ALA A 70 -2.22 10.01 -8.51
N ARG A 71 -1.96 10.72 -7.40
CA ARG A 71 -1.77 12.18 -7.38
C ARG A 71 -0.37 12.62 -7.82
N LYS A 72 0.44 11.71 -8.37
CA LYS A 72 1.85 11.92 -8.76
C LYS A 72 2.77 12.27 -7.58
N GLU A 73 2.37 11.95 -6.35
CA GLU A 73 3.18 12.13 -5.16
C GLU A 73 3.95 10.84 -4.81
N LEU A 74 5.19 10.97 -4.30
CA LEU A 74 5.99 9.85 -3.75
C LEU A 74 6.02 8.63 -4.68
N MET A 75 6.29 8.90 -5.95
CA MET A 75 6.32 7.89 -7.02
C MET A 75 7.35 6.78 -6.73
N PRO A 76 7.10 5.57 -7.25
CA PRO A 76 8.11 4.52 -7.27
C PRO A 76 9.42 5.04 -7.88
N THR A 77 10.54 4.73 -7.25
CA THR A 77 11.87 5.17 -7.71
C THR A 77 12.50 4.20 -8.71
N LYS A 78 12.02 2.95 -8.78
CA LYS A 78 12.52 1.96 -9.74
C LYS A 78 11.81 2.08 -11.08
N HIS A 79 12.59 2.29 -12.15
CA HIS A 79 12.07 2.41 -13.51
C HIS A 79 11.30 1.16 -13.97
N GLU A 80 11.78 -0.03 -13.62
CA GLU A 80 11.11 -1.30 -13.92
C GLU A 80 9.69 -1.39 -13.34
N VAL A 81 9.49 -0.87 -12.13
CA VAL A 81 8.17 -0.86 -11.47
C VAL A 81 7.21 0.09 -12.19
N LEU A 82 7.71 1.20 -12.74
CA LEU A 82 6.92 2.12 -13.55
C LEU A 82 6.53 1.48 -14.89
N ILE A 83 7.47 0.78 -15.56
CA ILE A 83 7.20 0.08 -16.82
C ILE A 83 6.18 -1.04 -16.60
N GLN A 84 6.39 -1.89 -15.60
CA GLN A 84 5.49 -3.02 -15.32
C GLN A 84 4.07 -2.55 -15.01
N ARG A 85 3.92 -1.48 -14.23
CA ARG A 85 2.61 -0.84 -13.98
C ARG A 85 1.99 -0.30 -15.27
N GLY A 86 2.78 0.39 -16.10
CA GLY A 86 2.32 0.87 -17.39
C GLY A 86 1.85 -0.24 -18.33
N MET A 87 2.57 -1.38 -18.37
CA MET A 87 2.16 -2.55 -19.15
C MET A 87 0.87 -3.16 -18.63
N LEU A 88 0.75 -3.38 -17.32
CA LEU A 88 -0.47 -3.92 -16.72
C LEU A 88 -1.68 -3.00 -16.97
N THR A 89 -1.52 -1.69 -16.83
CA THR A 89 -2.60 -0.74 -17.14
C THR A 89 -3.05 -0.84 -18.60
N LYS A 90 -2.11 -1.00 -19.55
CA LYS A 90 -2.44 -1.20 -20.96
C LYS A 90 -3.21 -2.52 -21.19
N VAL A 91 -2.76 -3.62 -20.59
CA VAL A 91 -3.40 -4.94 -20.69
C VAL A 91 -4.81 -4.94 -20.09
N TYR A 92 -5.00 -4.35 -18.91
CA TYR A 92 -6.33 -4.24 -18.31
C TYR A 92 -7.25 -3.35 -19.14
N LYS A 93 -6.72 -2.25 -19.72
CA LYS A 93 -7.48 -1.39 -20.62
C LYS A 93 -7.92 -2.13 -21.89
N SER A 94 -7.02 -2.91 -22.50
CA SER A 94 -7.38 -3.72 -23.68
C SER A 94 -8.39 -4.80 -23.35
N TYR A 95 -8.26 -5.45 -22.18
CA TYR A 95 -9.21 -6.47 -21.73
C TYR A 95 -10.61 -5.87 -21.49
N ALA A 96 -10.70 -4.73 -20.81
CA ALA A 96 -11.96 -4.04 -20.56
C ALA A 96 -12.67 -3.54 -21.84
N LEU A 97 -11.91 -3.28 -22.91
CA LEU A 97 -12.43 -2.87 -24.22
C LEU A 97 -12.66 -4.05 -25.17
N SER A 98 -12.26 -5.27 -24.79
CA SER A 98 -12.50 -6.45 -25.61
C SER A 98 -13.98 -6.82 -25.52
N PRO A 99 -14.67 -7.02 -26.66
CA PRO A 99 -16.05 -7.48 -26.63
C PRO A 99 -16.12 -8.81 -25.90
N ALA A 100 -17.10 -8.97 -25.00
CA ALA A 100 -17.36 -10.24 -24.36
C ALA A 100 -17.53 -11.30 -25.46
N LYS A 101 -16.74 -12.37 -25.41
CA LYS A 101 -16.92 -13.50 -26.32
C LYS A 101 -18.33 -14.06 -26.08
N PRO A 102 -19.16 -14.20 -27.13
CA PRO A 102 -20.49 -14.79 -27.01
C PRO A 102 -20.42 -16.24 -26.53
#